data_AF-A0A1H5LUL2-F1
#
_entry.id   AF-A0A1H5LUL2-F1
#
_cell.length_a   1.000
_cell.length_b   1.000
_cell.length_c   1.000
_cell.angle_alpha   90.00
_cell.angle_beta   90.00
_cell.angle_gamma   90.00
#
_symmetry.space_group_name_H-M   'P 1'
#
loop_
_entity.id
_entity.type
_entity.pdbx_description
1 polymer ?
#
loop_
_entity_poly.entity_id
_entity_poly.type
_entity_poly.pdbx_seq_one_letter_code
_entity_poly.pdbx_strand_id
1 'polypeptide(L)'
;MTMSTTALVAAVVVLGVGTFAFRYAGPALRDRVTLPPRAEQLLATAAIVLLAALVATAAMLDGREFDSVARPAGVLVGAVLAWRRAPFVVVVLAAAGTAAVLRLVGVP
;
A
#
# COMPACT_ATOMS: atom_id res chain seq x y z
N MET A 1 19.52 -0.43 20.66
CA MET A 1 20.23 -1.25 19.65
C MET A 1 20.79 -0.31 18.59
N THR A 2 22.09 -0.01 18.62
CA THR A 2 22.75 0.77 17.56
C THR A 2 23.12 -0.17 16.42
N MET A 3 22.33 -0.18 15.34
CA MET A 3 22.66 -0.96 14.14
C MET A 3 23.78 -0.27 13.36
N SER A 4 24.80 -1.02 12.92
CA SER A 4 25.87 -0.47 12.09
C SER A 4 25.32 -0.09 10.70
N THR A 5 25.89 0.95 10.08
CA THR A 5 25.52 1.36 8.70
C THR A 5 25.61 0.20 7.72
N THR A 6 26.61 -0.67 7.88
CA THR A 6 26.74 -1.90 7.10
C THR A 6 25.58 -2.87 7.32
N ALA A 7 25.11 -3.05 8.55
CA ALA A 7 23.93 -3.88 8.83
C ALA A 7 22.65 -3.29 8.22
N LEU A 8 22.47 -1.97 8.26
CA LEU A 8 21.34 -1.31 7.61
C LEU A 8 21.35 -1.48 6.09
N VAL A 9 22.51 -1.27 5.45
CA VAL A 9 22.66 -1.45 4.01
C VAL A 9 22.39 -2.91 3.62
N ALA A 10 22.94 -3.86 4.38
CA ALA A 10 22.67 -5.28 4.16
C ALA A 10 21.16 -5.60 4.30
N ALA A 11 20.49 -5.07 5.31
CA ALA A 11 19.06 -5.27 5.51
C ALA A 11 18.23 -4.72 4.34
N VAL A 12 18.52 -3.51 3.86
CA VAL A 12 17.82 -2.90 2.71
C VAL A 12 18.03 -3.72 1.45
N VAL A 13 19.26 -4.16 1.18
CA VAL A 13 19.57 -4.99 0.01
C VAL A 13 18.84 -6.32 0.08
N VAL A 14 18.87 -7.01 1.22
CA VAL A 14 18.16 -8.28 1.41
C VAL A 14 16.65 -8.10 1.24
N LEU A 15 16.07 -7.04 1.80
CA LEU A 15 14.64 -6.74 1.66
C LEU A 15 14.27 -6.45 0.20
N GLY A 16 15.09 -5.64 -0.49
CA GLY A 16 14.89 -5.30 -1.89
C GLY A 16 14.96 -6.53 -2.79
N VAL A 17 16.02 -7.32 -2.65
CA VAL A 17 16.19 -8.58 -3.41
C VAL A 17 15.06 -9.55 -3.11
N GLY A 18 14.69 -9.75 -1.84
CA GLY A 18 13.58 -10.62 -1.45
C GLY A 18 12.25 -10.17 -2.07
N THR A 19 11.96 -8.88 -2.07
CA THR A 19 10.75 -8.31 -2.67
C THR A 19 10.69 -8.57 -4.18
N PHE A 20 11.79 -8.32 -4.90
CA PHE A 20 11.87 -8.59 -6.34
C PHE A 20 11.79 -10.09 -6.65
N ALA A 21 12.42 -10.94 -5.82
CA ALA A 21 12.34 -12.39 -5.95
C ALA A 21 10.90 -12.91 -5.81
N PHE A 22 10.14 -12.44 -4.81
CA PHE A 22 8.72 -12.77 -4.67
C PHE A 22 7.89 -12.30 -5.87
N ARG A 23 8.19 -11.10 -6.39
CA ARG A 23 7.48 -10.55 -7.55
C ARG A 23 7.79 -11.34 -8.83
N TYR A 24 9.01 -11.85 -8.96
CA TYR A 24 9.45 -12.71 -10.06
C TYR A 24 8.90 -14.14 -9.95
N ALA A 25 8.64 -14.62 -8.73
CA ALA A 25 8.07 -15.94 -8.51
C ALA A 25 6.72 -16.13 -9.23
N GLY A 26 5.90 -15.09 -9.35
CA GLY A 26 4.62 -15.14 -10.08
C GLY A 26 4.79 -15.55 -11.55
N PRO A 27 5.50 -14.76 -12.39
CA PRO A 27 5.82 -15.15 -13.77
C PRO A 27 6.55 -16.49 -13.88
N ALA A 28 7.47 -16.79 -12.97
CA ALA A 28 8.26 -18.03 -13.00
C ALA A 28 7.42 -19.29 -12.69
N LEU A 29 6.42 -19.19 -11.82
CA LEU A 29 5.50 -20.30 -11.48
C LEU A 29 4.27 -20.38 -12.40
N ARG A 30 3.89 -19.28 -13.05
CA ARG A 30 2.72 -19.21 -13.95
C ARG A 30 2.67 -20.35 -14.96
N ASP A 31 3.81 -20.63 -15.60
CA ASP A 31 3.87 -21.63 -16.66
C ASP A 31 3.98 -23.07 -16.12
N ARG A 32 4.20 -23.23 -14.81
CA ARG A 32 4.40 -24.53 -14.14
C ARG A 32 3.25 -24.95 -13.23
N VAL A 33 2.37 -24.03 -12.85
CA VAL A 33 1.30 -24.27 -11.88
C VAL A 33 -0.03 -23.77 -12.44
N THR A 34 -0.90 -24.70 -12.81
CA THR A 34 -2.29 -24.40 -13.18
C THR A 34 -3.15 -24.36 -11.92
N LEU A 35 -3.57 -23.17 -11.51
CA LEU A 35 -4.48 -22.99 -10.39
C LEU A 35 -5.92 -23.31 -10.82
N PRO A 36 -6.72 -24.00 -10.00
CA PRO A 36 -8.13 -24.19 -10.30
C PRO A 36 -8.87 -22.83 -10.24
N PRO A 37 -9.93 -22.62 -11.03
CA PRO A 37 -10.63 -21.32 -11.13
C PRO A 37 -11.10 -20.75 -9.79
N ARG A 38 -11.48 -21.64 -8.86
CA ARG A 38 -11.89 -21.25 -7.49
C ARG A 38 -10.73 -20.66 -6.69
N ALA A 39 -9.52 -21.21 -6.82
CA ALA A 39 -8.35 -20.71 -6.12
C ALA A 39 -7.92 -19.34 -6.65
N GLU A 40 -7.98 -19.12 -7.96
CA GLU A 40 -7.74 -17.78 -8.56
C GLU A 40 -8.72 -16.73 -8.02
N GLN A 41 -10.02 -17.05 -7.97
CA GLN A 41 -11.03 -16.15 -7.42
C GLN A 41 -10.80 -15.83 -5.94
N LEU A 42 -10.46 -16.85 -5.13
CA LEU A 42 -10.14 -16.65 -3.72
C LEU A 42 -8.88 -15.81 -3.53
N LEU A 43 -7.85 -16.04 -4.32
CA LEU A 43 -6.58 -15.30 -4.24
C LEU A 43 -6.76 -13.83 -4.65
N ALA A 44 -7.53 -13.57 -5.72
CA ALA A 44 -7.88 -12.21 -6.14
C ALA A 44 -8.70 -11.50 -5.05
N THR A 45 -9.69 -12.18 -4.46
CA THR A 45 -10.49 -11.63 -3.37
C THR A 45 -9.63 -11.34 -2.13
N ALA A 46 -8.75 -12.27 -1.76
CA ALA A 46 -7.83 -12.10 -0.64
C ALA A 46 -6.90 -10.90 -0.85
N ALA A 47 -6.35 -10.71 -2.05
CA ALA A 47 -5.53 -9.54 -2.35
C ALA A 47 -6.29 -8.22 -2.14
N ILE A 48 -7.54 -8.14 -2.61
CA ILE A 48 -8.40 -6.97 -2.39
C ILE A 48 -8.67 -6.75 -0.89
N VAL A 49 -9.03 -7.81 -0.16
CA VAL A 49 -9.31 -7.75 1.28
C VAL A 49 -8.08 -7.34 2.07
N LEU A 50 -6.90 -7.88 1.75
CA LEU A 50 -5.63 -7.54 2.38
C LEU A 50 -5.25 -6.09 2.11
N LEU A 51 -5.40 -5.60 0.88
CA LEU A 51 -5.17 -4.20 0.55
C LEU A 51 -6.15 -3.27 1.28
N ALA A 52 -7.43 -3.64 1.33
CA ALA A 52 -8.45 -2.87 2.06
C ALA A 52 -8.16 -2.83 3.56
N ALA A 53 -7.80 -3.97 4.15
CA ALA A 53 -7.41 -4.06 5.55
C ALA A 53 -6.14 -3.26 5.83
N LEU A 54 -5.12 -3.32 4.98
CA LEU A 54 -3.90 -2.53 5.08
C LEU A 54 -4.19 -1.02 5.03
N VAL A 55 -5.05 -0.58 4.12
CA VAL A 55 -5.45 0.82 4.03
C VAL A 55 -6.21 1.24 5.29
N ALA A 56 -7.14 0.41 5.76
CA ALA A 56 -7.89 0.69 6.98
C ALA A 56 -6.98 0.78 8.21
N THR A 57 -6.04 -0.16 8.37
CA THR A 57 -5.11 -0.16 9.50
C THR A 57 -4.06 0.93 9.39
N ALA A 58 -3.53 1.23 8.20
CA ALA A 58 -2.62 2.37 8.01
C ALA A 58 -3.32 3.71 8.28
N ALA A 59 -4.62 3.82 7.96
CA ALA A 59 -5.40 5.02 8.26
C ALA A 59 -5.78 5.13 9.75
N MET A 60 -5.97 4.00 10.45
CA MET A 60 -6.45 3.98 11.84
C MET A 60 -5.37 3.79 12.92
N LEU A 61 -4.29 3.04 12.65
CA LEU A 61 -3.32 2.55 13.65
C LEU A 61 -1.93 3.17 13.57
N ASP A 62 -1.60 4.01 12.58
CA ASP A 62 -0.23 4.55 12.43
C ASP A 62 0.06 5.72 13.42
N GLY A 63 0.10 5.38 14.70
CA GLY A 63 1.35 5.43 15.47
C GLY A 63 1.78 6.71 16.17
N ARG A 64 1.21 7.90 15.91
CA ARG A 64 1.47 9.10 16.74
C ARG A 64 0.27 10.04 16.76
N GLU A 65 -0.46 9.97 17.87
CA GLU A 65 -1.56 10.86 18.29
C GLU A 65 -2.75 10.89 17.33
N PHE A 66 -3.97 10.79 17.88
CA PHE A 66 -5.23 11.04 17.18
C PHE A 66 -5.40 12.53 16.80
N ASP A 67 -4.30 13.19 16.43
CA ASP A 67 -4.24 14.60 16.08
C ASP A 67 -4.31 14.79 14.55
N SER A 68 -4.17 13.69 13.78
CA SER A 68 -4.07 13.76 12.31
C SER A 68 -5.30 13.34 11.49
N VAL A 69 -6.31 14.22 11.38
CA VAL A 69 -7.48 14.04 10.49
C VAL A 69 -7.10 14.09 9.00
N ALA A 70 -5.93 14.61 8.63
CA ALA A 70 -5.49 14.76 7.25
C ALA A 70 -5.30 13.43 6.51
N ARG A 71 -4.84 12.39 7.23
CA ARG A 71 -4.58 11.05 6.66
C ARG A 71 -5.86 10.30 6.26
N PRO A 72 -6.87 10.12 7.14
CA PRO A 72 -8.11 9.47 6.77
C PRO A 72 -8.90 10.28 5.72
N ALA A 73 -8.81 11.61 5.74
CA ALA A 73 -9.43 12.46 4.71
C ALA A 73 -8.80 12.26 3.32
N GLY A 74 -7.47 12.16 3.22
CA GLY A 74 -6.79 11.84 1.95
C GLY A 74 -7.16 10.45 1.41
N VAL A 75 -7.28 9.45 2.29
CA VAL A 75 -7.74 8.09 1.94
C VAL A 75 -9.19 8.10 1.48
N LEU A 76 -10.09 8.84 2.15
CA LEU A 76 -11.49 8.99 1.73
C LEU A 76 -11.62 9.65 0.36
N VAL A 77 -10.85 10.71 0.09
CA VAL A 77 -10.86 11.37 -1.23
C VAL A 77 -10.31 10.43 -2.30
N GLY A 78 -9.22 9.71 -2.02
CA GLY A 78 -8.70 8.68 -2.93
C GLY A 78 -9.72 7.57 -3.20
N ALA A 79 -10.43 7.10 -2.16
CA ALA A 79 -11.46 6.09 -2.28
C ALA A 79 -12.66 6.57 -3.14
N VAL A 80 -13.12 7.81 -2.93
CA VAL A 80 -14.21 8.40 -3.71
C VAL A 80 -13.81 8.59 -5.17
N LEU A 81 -12.59 9.08 -5.46
CA LEU A 81 -12.10 9.22 -6.83
C LEU A 81 -11.89 7.87 -7.52
N ALA A 82 -11.40 6.85 -6.81
CA ALA A 82 -11.30 5.49 -7.32
C ALA A 82 -12.69 4.94 -7.68
N TRP A 83 -13.72 5.23 -6.88
CA TRP A 83 -15.09 4.81 -7.16
C TRP A 83 -15.67 5.46 -8.43
N ARG A 84 -15.18 6.64 -8.81
CA ARG A 84 -15.54 7.30 -10.08
C ARG A 84 -14.77 6.78 -11.30
N ARG A 85 -13.99 5.69 -11.20
CA ARG A 85 -13.15 5.15 -12.28
C ARG A 85 -12.16 6.18 -12.87
N ALA A 86 -11.69 7.14 -12.07
CA ALA A 86 -10.66 8.08 -12.52
C ALA A 86 -9.32 7.35 -12.80
N PRO A 87 -8.45 7.88 -13.69
CA PRO A 87 -7.14 7.28 -13.95
C PRO A 87 -6.34 7.18 -12.66
N PHE A 88 -5.65 6.05 -12.41
CA PHE A 88 -4.91 5.81 -11.17
C PHE A 88 -3.99 6.98 -10.77
N VAL A 89 -3.31 7.57 -11.74
CA VAL A 89 -2.44 8.75 -11.53
C VAL A 89 -3.23 9.93 -10.97
N VAL A 90 -4.44 10.20 -11.48
CA VAL A 90 -5.31 11.28 -10.99
C VAL A 90 -5.78 11.01 -9.57
N VAL A 91 -6.11 9.75 -9.24
CA VAL A 91 -6.49 9.36 -7.88
C VAL A 91 -5.34 9.60 -6.90
N VAL A 92 -4.13 9.17 -7.27
CA VAL A 92 -2.93 9.33 -6.44
C VAL A 92 -2.58 10.80 -6.25
N LEU A 93 -2.57 11.59 -7.32
CA LEU A 93 -2.29 13.02 -7.25
C LEU A 93 -3.34 13.78 -6.44
N ALA A 94 -4.62 13.45 -6.60
CA ALA A 94 -5.69 14.04 -5.81
C ALA A 94 -5.52 13.70 -4.33
N ALA A 95 -5.35 12.43 -3.97
CA ALA A 95 -5.16 12.00 -2.59
C ALA A 95 -3.93 12.63 -1.93
N ALA A 96 -2.79 12.63 -2.64
CA ALA A 96 -1.55 13.29 -2.18
C ALA A 96 -1.74 14.80 -2.03
N GLY A 97 -2.45 15.43 -2.98
CA GLY A 97 -2.79 16.84 -2.95
C GLY A 97 -3.68 17.19 -1.75
N THR A 98 -4.74 16.43 -1.48
CA THR A 98 -5.60 16.68 -0.31
C THR A 98 -4.83 16.51 0.99
N ALA A 99 -4.01 15.46 1.10
CA ALA A 99 -3.16 15.25 2.28
C ALA A 99 -2.15 16.40 2.47
N ALA A 100 -1.54 16.89 1.39
CA ALA A 100 -0.60 18.02 1.44
C ALA A 100 -1.30 19.33 1.83
N VAL A 101 -2.49 19.60 1.27
CA VAL A 101 -3.26 20.81 1.56
C VAL A 101 -3.77 20.80 3.00
N LEU A 102 -4.30 19.68 3.49
CA LEU A 102 -4.74 19.56 4.88
C LEU A 102 -3.59 19.79 5.85
N ARG A 103 -2.41 19.20 5.56
CA ARG A 103 -1.18 19.41 6.33
C ARG A 103 -0.66 20.85 6.30
N LEU A 104 -0.87 21.57 5.19
CA LEU A 104 -0.52 22.99 5.05
C LEU A 104 -1.46 23.93 5.81
N VAL A 105 -2.74 23.56 5.96
CA VAL A 105 -3.74 24.35 6.70
C VAL A 105 -3.64 24.14 8.22
N GLY A 106 -2.69 23.33 8.69
CA GLY A 106 -2.41 23.15 10.12
C GLY A 106 -3.38 22.18 10.80
N VAL A 107 -4.16 21.41 10.02
CA VAL A 107 -4.88 20.24 10.51
C VAL A 107 -3.94 19.05 10.25
N PRO A 108 -3.32 18.45 11.29
CA PRO A 108 -2.40 17.34 11.08
C PRO A 108 -3.08 16.17 10.37
#